data_AF-A0A3P7PZ12-F1
#
_entry.id   AF-A0A3P7PZ12-F1
#
_cell.length_a   1.000
_cell.length_b   1.000
_cell.length_c   1.000
_cell.angle_alpha   90.00
_cell.angle_beta   90.00
_cell.angle_gamma   90.00
#
_symmetry.space_group_name_H-M   'P 1'
#
loop_
_entity.id
_entity.type
_entity.pdbx_description
1 polymer ?
#
loop_
_entity_poly.entity_id
_entity_poly.type
_entity_poly.pdbx_seq_one_letter_code
_entity_poly.pdbx_strand_id
1 'polypeptide(L)'
;MAKTNLICDNGGKAKKCGFSDEEWDAFLMYVSRFYYNNGNYRGFGDSKIIPGVDIKKIDALTRASEAAKVSSSFLRTWDIVQPVMGTLESKQLHLGYGDRGVTCYHSENIDEADAERIDRFSKAKELELWNSRLFKNFQKRDGKTVYRLRLASSKIGTLEVIRLMFPIAD
;
A
#
# COMPACT_ATOMS: atom_id res chain seq x y z
N MET A 1 28.46 -16.55 -1.14
CA MET A 1 28.20 -17.85 -1.79
C MET A 1 26.83 -18.45 -1.49
N ALA A 2 26.21 -18.26 -0.31
CA ALA A 2 24.86 -18.81 -0.04
C ALA A 2 23.69 -18.18 -0.85
N LYS A 3 23.74 -16.87 -1.15
CA LYS A 3 22.66 -16.17 -1.88
C LYS A 3 22.53 -16.58 -3.35
N THR A 4 23.66 -16.88 -4.01
CA THR A 4 23.69 -17.26 -5.43
C THR A 4 23.00 -18.61 -5.66
N ASN A 5 23.18 -19.57 -4.74
CA ASN A 5 22.55 -20.89 -4.84
C ASN A 5 21.02 -20.82 -4.68
N LEU A 6 20.50 -19.90 -3.86
CA LEU A 6 19.06 -19.74 -3.66
C LEU A 6 18.37 -19.14 -4.90
N ILE A 7 19.02 -18.18 -5.58
CA ILE A 7 18.51 -17.57 -6.81
C ILE A 7 18.51 -18.61 -7.94
N CYS A 8 19.57 -19.41 -8.07
CA CYS A 8 19.65 -20.48 -9.07
C CYS A 8 18.62 -21.60 -8.81
N ASP A 9 18.41 -22.03 -7.56
CA ASP A 9 17.38 -23.02 -7.21
C ASP A 9 15.97 -22.51 -7.51
N ASN A 10 15.71 -21.22 -7.21
CA ASN A 10 14.45 -20.58 -7.55
C ASN A 10 14.25 -20.42 -9.06
N GLY A 11 15.30 -20.17 -9.83
CA GLY A 11 15.24 -20.17 -11.30
C GLY A 11 14.83 -21.53 -11.87
N GLY A 12 15.35 -22.63 -11.31
CA GLY A 12 14.93 -23.98 -11.67
C GLY A 12 13.45 -24.26 -11.39
N LYS A 13 12.91 -23.76 -10.27
CA LYS A 13 11.47 -23.84 -9.95
C LYS A 13 10.63 -22.94 -10.86
N ALA A 14 11.09 -21.74 -11.16
CA ALA A 14 10.42 -20.83 -12.08
C ALA A 14 10.24 -21.44 -13.47
N LYS A 15 11.27 -22.11 -14.02
CA LYS A 15 11.14 -22.85 -15.29
C LYS A 15 10.04 -23.91 -15.26
N LYS A 16 9.91 -24.67 -14.16
CA LYS A 16 8.82 -25.64 -13.97
C LYS A 16 7.44 -24.99 -13.89
N CYS A 17 7.37 -23.72 -13.48
CA CYS A 17 6.16 -22.90 -13.47
C CYS A 17 5.94 -22.13 -14.79
N GLY A 18 6.72 -22.41 -15.84
CA GLY A 18 6.52 -21.86 -17.18
C GLY A 18 7.17 -20.50 -17.43
N PHE A 19 8.12 -20.07 -16.60
CA PHE A 19 8.94 -18.88 -16.88
C PHE A 19 9.97 -19.18 -17.97
N SER A 20 10.12 -18.26 -18.91
CA SER A 20 11.35 -18.09 -19.70
C SER A 20 12.47 -17.47 -18.85
N ASP A 21 13.71 -17.49 -19.36
CA ASP A 21 14.84 -16.85 -18.68
C ASP A 21 14.63 -15.31 -18.61
N GLU A 22 14.07 -14.71 -19.67
CA GLU A 22 13.73 -13.29 -19.73
C GLU A 22 12.63 -12.90 -18.73
N GLU A 23 11.59 -13.73 -18.59
CA GLU A 23 10.53 -13.50 -17.60
C GLU A 23 11.02 -13.66 -16.15
N TRP A 24 11.96 -14.59 -15.93
CA TRP A 24 12.60 -14.76 -14.63
C TRP A 24 13.40 -13.52 -14.24
N ASP A 25 14.21 -13.01 -15.17
CA ASP A 25 14.95 -11.76 -14.97
C ASP A 25 14.00 -10.57 -14.76
N ALA A 26 12.92 -10.46 -15.55
CA ALA A 26 11.91 -9.42 -15.39
C ALA A 26 11.23 -9.47 -14.01
N PHE A 27 10.97 -10.68 -13.49
CA PHE A 27 10.43 -10.86 -12.14
C PHE A 27 11.44 -10.46 -11.05
N LEU A 28 12.71 -10.87 -11.17
CA LEU A 28 13.77 -10.47 -10.24
C LEU A 28 13.99 -8.94 -10.26
N MET A 29 13.85 -8.32 -11.42
CA MET A 29 13.89 -6.86 -11.56
C MET A 29 12.70 -6.18 -10.85
N TYR A 30 11.50 -6.74 -10.95
CA TYR A 30 10.34 -6.26 -10.18
C TYR A 30 10.58 -6.36 -8.68
N VAL A 31 11.04 -7.52 -8.19
CA VAL A 31 11.33 -7.75 -6.77
C VAL A 31 12.39 -6.77 -6.26
N SER A 32 13.46 -6.56 -7.03
CA SER A 32 14.52 -5.60 -6.70
C SER A 32 13.98 -4.17 -6.61
N ARG A 33 13.13 -3.76 -7.55
CA ARG A 33 12.48 -2.43 -7.53
C ARG A 33 11.51 -2.28 -6.37
N PHE A 34 10.75 -3.32 -6.03
CA PHE A 34 9.85 -3.31 -4.89
C PHE A 34 10.61 -3.04 -3.59
N TYR A 35 11.70 -3.78 -3.36
CA TYR A 35 12.53 -3.58 -2.17
C TYR A 35 13.24 -2.22 -2.16
N TYR A 36 13.73 -1.74 -3.31
CA TYR A 36 14.35 -0.42 -3.40
C TYR A 36 13.39 0.71 -3.03
N ASN A 37 12.13 0.64 -3.47
CA ASN A 37 11.13 1.68 -3.21
C ASN A 37 10.32 1.46 -1.92
N ASN A 38 10.55 0.36 -1.19
CA ASN A 38 9.70 -0.07 -0.06
C ASN A 38 8.20 -0.20 -0.42
N GLY A 39 7.92 -0.61 -1.66
CA GLY A 39 6.57 -0.70 -2.19
C GLY A 39 6.54 -0.81 -3.71
N ASN A 40 5.34 -0.93 -4.27
CA ASN A 40 5.13 -1.04 -5.72
C ASN A 40 4.82 0.31 -6.39
N TYR A 41 5.29 1.42 -5.84
CA TYR A 41 5.27 2.75 -6.46
C TYR A 41 6.69 3.31 -6.46
N ARG A 42 7.08 4.02 -7.50
CA ARG A 42 8.42 4.63 -7.59
C ARG A 42 8.51 5.80 -6.61
N GLY A 43 9.56 5.84 -5.78
CA GLY A 43 9.82 6.99 -4.91
C GLY A 43 10.19 8.26 -5.69
N PHE A 44 10.66 8.12 -6.93
CA PHE A 44 10.77 9.24 -7.86
C PHE A 44 9.73 9.09 -8.97
N GLY A 45 8.73 9.97 -8.95
CA GLY A 45 7.65 10.05 -9.95
C GLY A 45 6.34 9.38 -9.56
N ASP A 46 6.23 8.79 -8.36
CA ASP A 46 4.99 8.33 -7.73
C ASP A 46 4.11 7.43 -8.60
N SER A 47 4.71 6.70 -9.55
CA SER A 47 4.01 5.85 -10.50
C SER A 47 4.08 4.38 -10.10
N LYS A 48 3.01 3.61 -10.35
CA LYS A 48 2.96 2.17 -10.05
C LYS A 48 4.05 1.37 -10.80
N ILE A 49 4.54 0.33 -10.14
CA ILE A 49 5.48 -0.66 -10.66
C ILE A 49 4.73 -2.00 -10.71
N ILE A 50 4.73 -2.65 -11.87
CA ILE A 50 4.12 -3.97 -12.06
C ILE A 50 5.18 -5.00 -12.50
N PRO A 51 4.98 -6.30 -12.25
CA PRO A 51 5.85 -7.34 -12.79
C PRO A 51 5.83 -7.37 -14.32
N GLY A 52 6.98 -7.64 -14.94
CA GLY A 52 7.11 -7.87 -16.39
C GLY A 52 6.77 -9.30 -16.80
N VAL A 53 5.91 -9.99 -16.05
CA VAL A 53 5.53 -11.40 -16.24
C VAL A 53 4.07 -11.58 -15.83
N ASP A 54 3.38 -12.55 -16.43
CA ASP A 54 2.00 -12.89 -16.08
C ASP A 54 1.90 -13.28 -14.59
N ILE A 55 0.96 -12.65 -13.88
CA ILE A 55 0.66 -12.93 -12.48
C ILE A 55 0.31 -14.40 -12.25
N LYS A 56 -0.28 -15.10 -13.23
CA LYS A 56 -0.57 -16.54 -13.12
C LYS A 56 0.68 -17.38 -12.95
N LYS A 57 1.79 -17.00 -13.60
CA LYS A 57 3.08 -17.69 -13.43
C LYS A 57 3.66 -17.41 -12.05
N ILE A 58 3.54 -16.17 -11.57
CA ILE A 58 3.95 -15.81 -10.19
C ILE A 58 3.10 -16.55 -9.16
N ASP A 59 1.79 -16.71 -9.36
CA ASP A 59 0.90 -17.50 -8.50
C ASP A 59 1.35 -18.96 -8.43
N ALA A 60 1.60 -19.58 -9.59
CA ALA A 60 2.11 -20.94 -9.66
C ALA A 60 3.44 -21.11 -8.91
N LEU A 61 4.39 -20.19 -9.12
CA LEU A 61 5.68 -20.18 -8.41
C LEU A 61 5.50 -20.00 -6.89
N THR A 62 4.64 -19.07 -6.50
CA THR A 62 4.35 -18.75 -5.09
C THR A 62 3.77 -19.97 -4.38
N ARG A 63 2.81 -20.65 -4.99
CA ARG A 63 2.19 -21.87 -4.44
C ARG A 63 3.13 -23.07 -4.43
N ALA A 64 4.05 -23.16 -5.39
CA ALA A 64 5.06 -24.22 -5.42
C ALA A 64 6.24 -24.00 -4.47
N SER A 65 6.37 -22.81 -3.87
CA SER A 65 7.48 -22.45 -3.00
C SER A 65 7.50 -23.24 -1.69
N GLU A 66 8.67 -23.38 -1.07
CA GLU A 66 8.78 -23.98 0.27
C GLU A 66 8.02 -23.16 1.32
N ALA A 67 7.96 -21.83 1.16
CA ALA A 67 7.21 -20.94 2.05
C ALA A 67 5.72 -21.30 2.11
N ALA A 68 5.13 -21.71 0.98
CA ALA A 68 3.74 -22.16 0.90
C ALA A 68 3.48 -23.45 1.68
N LYS A 69 4.48 -24.32 1.82
CA LYS A 69 4.36 -25.58 2.58
C LYS A 69 4.43 -25.37 4.08
N VAL A 70 5.18 -24.36 4.53
CA VAL A 70 5.47 -24.15 5.95
C VAL A 70 4.62 -23.07 6.61
N SER A 71 3.98 -22.19 5.83
CA SER A 71 3.25 -21.04 6.37
C SER A 71 1.91 -20.82 5.65
N SER A 72 0.81 -21.01 6.38
CA SER A 72 -0.53 -20.68 5.89
C SER A 72 -0.76 -19.17 5.75
N SER A 73 -0.09 -18.34 6.56
CA SER A 73 -0.20 -16.88 6.47
C SER A 73 0.47 -16.33 5.20
N PHE A 74 1.47 -17.04 4.67
CA PHE A 74 2.11 -16.70 3.40
C PHE A 74 1.11 -16.76 2.24
N LEU A 75 0.41 -17.89 2.09
CA LEU A 75 -0.61 -18.04 1.05
C LEU A 75 -1.80 -17.10 1.25
N ARG A 76 -2.26 -16.91 2.49
CA ARG A 76 -3.31 -15.92 2.78
C ARG A 76 -2.91 -14.51 2.35
N THR A 77 -1.66 -14.11 2.62
CA THR A 77 -1.15 -12.80 2.20
C THR A 77 -1.08 -12.72 0.68
N TRP A 78 -0.62 -13.77 0.02
CA TRP A 78 -0.59 -13.85 -1.44
C TRP A 78 -1.99 -13.70 -2.05
N ASP A 79 -2.99 -14.39 -1.52
CA ASP A 79 -4.38 -14.31 -2.02
C ASP A 79 -4.97 -12.90 -1.90
N ILE A 80 -4.52 -12.10 -0.93
CA ILE A 80 -4.91 -10.69 -0.78
C ILE A 80 -4.17 -9.78 -1.78
N VAL A 81 -2.90 -10.07 -2.07
CA VAL A 81 -2.03 -9.19 -2.86
C VAL A 81 -2.09 -9.47 -4.36
N GLN A 82 -2.21 -10.74 -4.77
CA GLN A 82 -2.21 -11.13 -6.18
C GLN A 82 -3.24 -10.37 -7.04
N PRO A 83 -4.47 -10.05 -6.57
CA PRO A 83 -5.46 -9.40 -7.41
C PRO A 83 -5.10 -7.96 -7.75
N VAL A 84 -4.22 -7.31 -6.97
CA VAL A 84 -3.85 -5.90 -7.13
C VAL A 84 -2.41 -5.69 -7.60
N MET A 85 -1.59 -6.75 -7.65
CA MET A 85 -0.18 -6.67 -8.01
C MET A 85 0.02 -6.22 -9.45
N GLY A 86 -0.75 -6.77 -10.40
CA GLY A 86 -0.61 -6.52 -11.84
C GLY A 86 -1.63 -5.54 -12.45
N THR A 87 -2.52 -4.95 -11.64
CA THR A 87 -3.61 -4.10 -12.16
C THR A 87 -3.12 -2.71 -12.56
N LEU A 88 -3.74 -2.13 -13.59
CA LEU A 88 -3.47 -0.79 -14.11
C LEU A 88 -4.74 0.06 -14.18
N GLU A 89 -5.65 -0.11 -13.21
CA GLU A 89 -6.81 0.76 -13.08
C GLU A 89 -6.36 2.22 -12.96
N SER A 90 -7.10 3.16 -13.56
CA SER A 90 -6.73 4.58 -13.62
C SER A 90 -6.34 5.17 -12.27
N LYS A 91 -7.09 4.85 -11.20
CA LYS A 91 -6.83 5.33 -9.83
C LYS A 91 -5.53 4.82 -9.23
N GLN A 92 -4.99 3.72 -9.75
CA GLN A 92 -3.81 3.04 -9.20
C GLN A 92 -2.52 3.44 -9.91
N LEU A 93 -2.58 4.26 -10.96
CA LEU A 93 -1.38 4.60 -11.73
C LEU A 93 -0.43 5.51 -10.97
N HIS A 94 -0.98 6.35 -10.07
CA HIS A 94 -0.25 7.37 -9.34
C HIS A 94 -0.66 7.42 -7.86
N LEU A 95 0.22 7.96 -7.01
CA LEU A 95 -0.16 8.37 -5.66
C LEU A 95 -0.97 9.67 -5.70
N GLY A 96 -2.00 9.78 -4.85
CA GLY A 96 -2.86 10.96 -4.86
C GLY A 96 -4.08 10.89 -3.94
N TYR A 97 -4.96 11.89 -4.06
CA TYR A 97 -6.22 12.02 -3.30
C TYR A 97 -7.44 11.58 -4.11
N GLY A 98 -8.44 11.04 -3.41
CA GLY A 98 -9.73 10.68 -3.97
C GLY A 98 -9.60 9.83 -5.23
N ASP A 99 -10.26 10.23 -6.31
CA ASP A 99 -10.26 9.49 -7.58
C ASP A 99 -9.00 9.73 -8.43
N ARG A 100 -8.07 10.61 -7.99
CA ARG A 100 -6.85 10.96 -8.75
C ARG A 100 -5.66 10.03 -8.47
N GLY A 101 -5.76 9.16 -7.48
CA GLY A 101 -4.65 8.28 -7.10
C GLY A 101 -4.98 7.39 -5.90
N VAL A 102 -3.97 6.68 -5.40
CA VAL A 102 -4.07 5.97 -4.12
C VAL A 102 -3.15 6.55 -3.06
N THR A 103 -3.48 6.36 -1.79
CA THR A 103 -2.61 6.71 -0.68
C THR A 103 -2.89 5.83 0.53
N CYS A 104 -1.87 5.63 1.37
CA CYS A 104 -1.99 5.00 2.68
C CYS A 104 -1.90 6.01 3.84
N TYR A 105 -1.78 7.31 3.53
CA TYR A 105 -1.76 8.40 4.51
C TYR A 105 -3.16 8.77 4.99
N HIS A 106 -4.15 8.63 4.10
CA HIS A 106 -5.54 9.00 4.38
C HIS A 106 -6.49 7.84 4.05
N SER A 107 -7.66 7.79 4.67
CA SER A 107 -8.72 6.86 4.25
C SER A 107 -9.30 7.26 2.90
N GLU A 108 -9.81 6.30 2.12
CA GLU A 108 -10.28 6.48 0.74
C GLU A 108 -11.38 7.55 0.55
N ASN A 109 -12.09 7.90 1.62
CA ASN A 109 -13.15 8.91 1.64
C ASN A 109 -12.67 10.32 2.04
N ILE A 110 -11.34 10.52 2.15
CA ILE A 110 -10.71 11.83 2.34
C ILE A 110 -10.40 12.44 0.98
N ASP A 111 -10.90 13.66 0.77
CA ASP A 111 -10.53 14.51 -0.36
C ASP A 111 -9.52 15.61 0.05
N GLU A 112 -9.17 16.46 -0.92
CA GLU A 112 -8.25 17.57 -0.70
C GLU A 112 -8.83 18.62 0.27
N ALA A 113 -10.14 18.89 0.21
CA ALA A 113 -10.80 19.84 1.10
C ALA A 113 -10.83 19.36 2.56
N ASP A 114 -11.01 18.06 2.78
CA ASP A 114 -10.86 17.42 4.08
C ASP A 114 -9.43 17.60 4.61
N ALA A 115 -8.42 17.34 3.78
CA ALA A 115 -7.01 17.46 4.16
C ALA A 115 -6.65 18.90 4.54
N GLU A 116 -7.04 19.89 3.74
CA GLU A 116 -6.83 21.30 4.03
C GLU A 116 -7.53 21.75 5.32
N ARG A 117 -8.74 21.26 5.57
CA ARG A 117 -9.49 21.58 6.79
C ARG A 117 -8.75 21.09 8.04
N ILE A 118 -8.20 19.87 7.98
CA ILE A 118 -7.42 19.29 9.07
C ILE A 118 -6.07 19.98 9.21
N ASP A 119 -5.43 20.38 8.12
CA ASP A 119 -4.19 21.16 8.15
C ASP A 119 -4.40 22.50 8.87
N ARG A 120 -5.44 23.27 8.49
CA ARG A 120 -5.78 24.53 9.16
C ARG A 120 -6.08 24.34 10.65
N PHE A 121 -6.85 23.30 10.99
CA PHE A 121 -7.14 22.99 12.37
C PHE A 121 -5.86 22.67 13.17
N SER A 122 -4.99 21.84 12.61
CA SER A 122 -3.76 21.41 13.26
C SER A 122 -2.81 22.57 13.51
N LYS A 123 -2.66 23.48 12.51
CA LYS A 123 -1.92 24.73 12.67
C LYS A 123 -2.45 25.62 13.80
N ALA A 124 -3.77 25.80 13.87
CA ALA A 124 -4.40 26.58 14.93
C ALA A 124 -4.27 25.96 16.33
N LYS A 125 -3.93 24.66 16.41
CA LYS A 125 -3.67 23.92 17.65
C LYS A 125 -2.19 23.65 17.89
N GLU A 126 -1.30 24.20 17.06
CA GLU A 126 0.14 23.96 17.14
C GLU A 126 0.48 22.45 17.09
N LEU A 127 -0.28 21.70 16.29
CA LEU A 127 -0.10 20.27 16.08
C LEU A 127 0.67 20.02 14.78
N GLU A 128 1.82 19.39 14.91
CA GLU A 128 2.63 18.91 13.80
C GLU A 128 2.08 17.59 13.23
N LEU A 129 2.00 17.48 11.90
CA LEU A 129 1.38 16.35 11.21
C LEU A 129 2.38 15.31 10.68
N TRP A 130 3.69 15.53 10.85
CA TRP A 130 4.76 14.70 10.26
C TRP A 130 4.66 13.20 10.57
N ASN A 131 4.20 12.84 11.77
CA ASN A 131 4.06 11.45 12.20
C ASN A 131 2.59 10.99 12.25
N SER A 132 1.72 11.61 11.46
CA SER A 132 0.28 11.39 11.52
C SER A 132 -0.32 10.73 10.27
N ARG A 133 -1.51 10.13 10.43
CA ARG A 133 -2.39 9.69 9.33
C ARG A 133 -3.83 10.07 9.62
N LEU A 134 -4.59 10.41 8.57
CA LEU A 134 -5.96 10.91 8.69
C LEU A 134 -7.00 9.86 8.29
N PHE A 135 -8.04 9.71 9.11
CA PHE A 135 -9.16 8.81 8.80
C PHE A 135 -10.48 9.55 8.97
N LYS A 136 -11.40 9.40 8.02
CA LYS A 136 -12.76 9.93 8.09
C LYS A 136 -13.75 8.79 8.24
N ASN A 137 -14.67 8.92 9.19
CA ASN A 137 -15.75 7.95 9.34
C ASN A 137 -16.73 8.10 8.18
N PHE A 138 -17.14 6.98 7.57
CA PHE A 138 -18.16 6.97 6.52
C PHE A 138 -19.52 7.45 7.02
N GLN A 139 -19.87 7.09 8.25
CA GLN A 139 -21.09 7.53 8.90
C GLN A 139 -20.84 8.76 9.75
N LYS A 140 -21.73 9.75 9.62
CA LYS A 140 -21.80 10.89 10.52
C LYS A 140 -22.19 10.41 11.93
N ARG A 141 -21.66 11.06 12.96
CA ARG A 141 -22.11 10.89 14.34
C ARG A 141 -22.79 12.17 14.77
N ASP A 142 -24.04 12.09 15.25
CA ASP A 142 -24.85 13.25 15.64
C ASP A 142 -24.92 14.32 14.53
N GLY A 143 -25.06 13.89 13.26
CA GLY A 143 -25.08 14.78 12.10
C GLY A 143 -23.72 15.37 11.70
N LYS A 144 -22.63 15.04 12.40
CA LYS A 144 -21.29 15.61 12.18
C LYS A 144 -20.34 14.60 11.55
N THR A 145 -19.51 15.08 10.64
CA THR A 145 -18.36 14.33 10.11
C THR A 145 -17.33 14.16 11.21
N VAL A 146 -16.80 12.94 11.35
CA VAL A 146 -15.80 12.61 12.38
C VAL A 146 -14.49 12.25 11.70
N TYR A 147 -13.44 12.99 12.07
CA TYR A 147 -12.07 12.73 11.67
C TYR A 147 -11.29 12.12 12.84
N ARG A 148 -10.33 11.26 12.52
CA ARG A 148 -9.40 10.66 13.46
C ARG A 148 -7.99 10.87 12.94
N LEU A 149 -7.21 11.63 13.70
CA LEU A 149 -5.78 11.79 13.47
C LEU A 149 -5.03 10.73 14.27
N ARG A 150 -4.28 9.85 13.60
CA ARG A 150 -3.51 8.79 14.26
C ARG A 150 -2.03 9.13 14.24
N LEU A 151 -1.45 9.32 15.42
CA LEU A 151 -0.02 9.54 15.58
C LEU A 151 0.74 8.21 15.64
N ALA A 152 1.89 8.14 14.99
CA ALA A 152 2.83 7.04 15.12
C ALA A 152 3.58 7.17 16.45
N SER A 153 3.40 6.18 17.33
CA SER A 153 3.99 6.11 18.66
C SER A 153 4.10 4.65 19.13
N SER A 154 5.10 4.36 19.96
CA SER A 154 5.22 3.06 20.65
C SER A 154 4.27 2.93 21.85
N LYS A 155 3.71 4.05 22.33
CA LYS A 155 2.73 4.10 23.42
C LYS A 155 1.33 4.30 22.86
N ILE A 156 0.35 3.63 23.46
CA ILE A 156 -1.07 3.86 23.18
C ILE A 156 -1.53 5.04 24.04
N GLY A 157 -1.88 6.14 23.39
CA GLY A 157 -2.52 7.28 24.04
C GLY A 157 -4.04 7.12 24.10
N THR A 158 -4.68 7.95 24.92
CA THR A 158 -6.14 8.08 24.93
C THR A 158 -6.61 8.70 23.62
N LEU A 159 -7.72 8.20 23.07
CA LEU A 159 -8.38 8.83 21.92
C LEU A 159 -8.94 10.18 22.35
N GLU A 160 -8.24 11.26 22.02
CA GLU A 160 -8.87 12.58 22.03
C GLU A 160 -9.78 12.69 20.81
N VAL A 161 -11.09 12.61 21.05
CA VAL A 161 -12.09 12.91 20.02
C VAL A 161 -12.12 14.43 19.87
N ILE A 162 -11.29 14.94 18.97
CA ILE A 162 -11.36 16.33 18.56
C ILE A 162 -12.66 16.52 17.78
N ARG A 163 -13.70 17.00 18.47
CA ARG A 163 -14.95 17.42 17.82
C ARG A 163 -14.68 18.75 17.12
N LEU A 164 -14.39 18.66 15.82
CA LEU A 164 -14.33 19.81 14.94
C LEU A 164 -15.74 20.38 14.74
N MET A 165 -16.18 21.21 15.68
CA MET A 165 -17.35 22.08 15.51
C MET A 165 -16.93 23.24 14.61
N PHE A 166 -17.00 23.00 13.32
CA PHE A 166 -17.06 24.10 12.38
C PHE A 166 -18.53 24.40 12.10
N PRO A 167 -18.96 25.66 12.09
CA PRO A 167 -20.23 26.01 11.49
C PRO A 167 -20.21 25.52 10.05
N ILE A 168 -21.25 24.80 9.66
CA ILE A 168 -21.56 24.56 8.24
C ILE A 168 -21.97 25.94 7.74
N ALA A 169 -21.17 26.55 6.86
CA ALA A 169 -21.70 27.59 6.01
C ALA A 169 -22.54 26.86 4.96
N ASP A 170 -23.82 27.19 4.92
CA ASP A 170 -24.78 26.74 3.91
C ASP A 170 -24.33 27.15 2.49
#